data_AF-A0A969HC84-F1
#
_entry.id   AF-A0A969HC84-F1
#
_cell.length_a   1.000
_cell.length_b   1.000
_cell.length_c   1.000
_cell.angle_alpha   90.00
_cell.angle_beta   90.00
_cell.angle_gamma   90.00
#
_symmetry.space_group_name_H-M   'P 1'
#
loop_
_entity.id
_entity.type
_entity.pdbx_description
1 polymer ?
#
loop_
_entity_poly.entity_id
_entity_poly.type
_entity_poly.pdbx_seq_one_letter_code
_entity_poly.pdbx_strand_id
1 'polypeptide(L)' 'MERSEQRDPRMVLFDKLRRLGLKEREAWPIALDAGSSQTSIDREYLYSIDLAEQALQDKILFLITRFKLGDFG' A
#
# COMPACT_ATOMS: atom_id res chain seq x y z
N MET A 1 -30.81 -8.07 0.61
CA MET A 1 -29.38 -8.43 0.73
C MET A 1 -28.60 -7.14 0.72
N GLU A 2 -28.11 -6.73 1.89
CA GLU A 2 -27.26 -5.56 2.05
C GLU A 2 -26.00 -5.76 1.21
N ARG A 3 -25.79 -4.94 0.17
CA ARG A 3 -24.46 -4.77 -0.39
C ARG A 3 -23.69 -4.01 0.68
N SER A 4 -22.96 -4.72 1.53
CA SER A 4 -21.90 -4.09 2.31
C SER A 4 -21.08 -3.29 1.31
N GLU A 5 -21.06 -1.96 1.42
CA GLU A 5 -20.21 -1.10 0.62
C GLU A 5 -18.77 -1.59 0.86
N GLN A 6 -18.25 -2.42 -0.03
CA GLN A 6 -16.85 -2.83 0.00
C GLN A 6 -16.06 -1.56 -0.22
N ARG A 7 -15.58 -0.97 0.89
CA ARG A 7 -14.61 0.12 0.87
C ARG A 7 -13.54 -0.26 -0.16
N ASP A 8 -13.27 0.63 -1.10
CA ASP A 8 -12.27 0.43 -2.14
C ASP A 8 -10.99 -0.15 -1.49
N PRO A 9 -10.51 -1.32 -1.92
CA PRO A 9 -9.31 -1.96 -1.36
C PRO A 9 -8.09 -1.03 -1.26
N ARG A 10 -7.99 -0.04 -2.16
CA ARG A 10 -6.92 0.97 -2.16
C ARG A 10 -7.04 1.91 -0.96
N MET A 11 -8.26 2.26 -0.55
CA MET A 11 -8.50 3.04 0.67
C MET A 11 -8.10 2.26 1.93
N VAL A 12 -8.35 0.95 1.94
CA VAL A 12 -7.93 0.07 3.05
C VAL A 12 -6.41 0.00 3.14
N LEU A 13 -5.72 -0.18 2.01
CA LEU A 13 -4.25 -0.17 1.97
C LEU A 13 -3.68 1.19 2.40
N PHE A 14 -4.25 2.29 1.89
CA PHE A 14 -3.86 3.65 2.28
C PHE A 14 -3.97 3.90 3.78
N ASP A 15 -5.11 3.53 4.40
CA ASP A 15 -5.30 3.66 5.84
C ASP A 15 -4.24 2.86 6.63
N LYS A 16 -3.88 1.66 6.16
CA LYS A 16 -2.83 0.83 6.77
C LYS A 16 -1.43 1.45 6.61
N LEU A 17 -1.10 1.97 5.44
CA LEU A 17 0.17 2.67 5.18
C LEU A 17 0.30 3.91 6.08
N ARG A 18 -0.77 4.69 6.26
CA ARG A 18 -0.78 5.82 7.18
C ARG A 18 -0.54 5.42 8.64
N ARG A 19 -1.08 4.27 9.07
CA ARG A 19 -0.82 3.71 10.41
C ARG A 19 0.63 3.25 10.61
N LEU A 20 1.36 2.96 9.54
CA LEU A 20 2.80 2.71 9.58
C LEU A 20 3.66 3.98 9.67
N GLY A 21 3.02 5.17 9.62
CA GLY A 21 3.71 6.46 9.72
C GLY A 21 3.90 7.19 8.41
N LEU A 22 3.41 6.66 7.27
CA LEU A 22 3.52 7.35 5.99
C LEU A 22 2.63 8.58 5.97
N LYS A 23 3.16 9.65 5.39
CA LYS A 23 2.36 10.84 5.06
C LYS A 23 1.45 10.51 3.89
N GLU A 24 0.38 11.29 3.75
CA GLU A 24 -0.59 11.13 2.66
C GLU A 24 0.06 11.12 1.28
N ARG A 25 1.01 12.04 1.05
CA ARG A 25 1.78 12.15 -0.20
C ARG A 25 2.63 10.92 -0.54
N GLU A 26 3.00 10.12 0.46
CA GLU A 26 3.79 8.88 0.30
C GLU A 26 2.85 7.68 0.17
N ALA A 27 1.80 7.62 1.02
CA ALA A 27 0.84 6.53 1.04
C ALA A 27 -0.04 6.47 -0.22
N TRP A 28 -0.40 7.63 -0.80
CA TRP A 28 -1.31 7.63 -1.94
C TRP A 28 -0.75 6.98 -3.20
N PRO A 29 0.44 7.39 -3.67
CA PRO A 29 1.07 6.78 -4.84
C PRO A 29 1.21 5.26 -4.67
N ILE A 30 1.70 4.81 -3.50
CA ILE A 30 1.84 3.37 -3.20
C ILE A 30 0.50 2.64 -3.31
N ALA A 31 -0.58 3.17 -2.73
CA ALA A 31 -1.88 2.49 -2.76
C ALA A 31 -2.51 2.48 -4.17
N LEU A 32 -2.29 3.52 -4.96
CA LEU A 32 -2.73 3.58 -6.36
C LEU A 32 -1.93 2.62 -7.24
N ASP A 33 -0.60 2.63 -7.11
CA ASP A 33 0.31 1.78 -7.88
C ASP A 33 0.17 0.31 -7.50
N ALA A 34 -0.10 0.00 -6.23
CA ALA A 34 -0.44 -1.35 -5.81
C ALA A 34 -1.73 -1.84 -6.49
N GLY A 35 -2.66 -0.94 -6.81
CA GLY A 35 -3.86 -1.25 -7.59
C GLY A 35 -3.63 -1.33 -9.10
N SER A 36 -2.47 -0.93 -9.60
CA SER A 36 -2.08 -0.99 -11.02
C SER A 36 -1.47 -2.35 -11.37
N SER A 37 -1.78 -2.86 -12.57
CA SER A 37 -1.09 -4.03 -13.14
C SER A 37 0.23 -3.66 -13.86
N GLN A 38 0.46 -2.37 -14.10
CA GLN A 38 1.61 -1.86 -14.84
C GLN A 38 2.79 -1.47 -13.92
N THR A 39 2.52 -1.29 -12.63
CA THR A 39 3.53 -0.87 -11.66
C THR A 39 3.91 -2.04 -10.74
N SER A 40 5.21 -2.37 -10.70
CA SER A 40 5.79 -3.23 -9.66
C SER A 40 6.26 -2.33 -8.50
N ILE A 41 5.85 -2.66 -7.27
CA ILE A 41 6.36 -1.97 -6.09
C ILE A 41 7.41 -2.86 -5.43
N ASP A 42 8.64 -2.39 -5.44
CA ASP A 42 9.80 -3.01 -4.82
C ASP A 42 10.60 -1.98 -4.01
N ARG A 43 11.78 -2.36 -3.52
CA ARG A 43 12.62 -1.46 -2.72
C ARG A 43 13.13 -0.26 -3.51
N GLU A 44 13.41 -0.42 -4.81
CA GLU A 44 13.90 0.68 -5.65
C GLU A 44 12.81 1.73 -5.83
N TYR A 45 11.57 1.29 -6.07
CA TYR A 45 10.40 2.17 -6.06
C TYR A 45 10.28 2.93 -4.74
N LEU A 46 10.35 2.24 -3.59
CA LEU A 46 10.23 2.88 -2.28
C LEU A 46 11.37 3.87 -2.00
N TYR A 47 12.58 3.56 -2.47
CA TYR A 47 13.72 4.49 -2.42
C TYR A 47 13.48 5.75 -3.26
N SER A 48 12.88 5.61 -4.44
CA SER A 48 12.61 6.75 -5.34
C SER A 48 11.59 7.76 -4.77
N ILE A 49 10.82 7.35 -3.76
CA ILE A 49 9.88 8.21 -3.03
C ILE A 49 10.41 8.59 -1.63
N ASP A 50 11.73 8.60 -1.45
CA ASP A 50 12.45 9.00 -0.23
C ASP A 50 12.18 8.13 1.01
N LEU A 51 11.71 6.89 0.87
CA LEU A 51 11.55 5.97 1.99
C LEU A 51 12.79 5.08 2.14
N ALA A 52 13.82 5.56 2.85
CA ALA A 52 15.10 4.84 3.01
C ALA A 52 15.16 3.84 4.19
N GLU A 53 14.23 3.91 5.15
CA GLU A 53 14.26 3.04 6.33
C GLU A 53 13.86 1.59 5.95
N GLN A 54 14.83 0.67 5.98
CA GLN A 54 14.63 -0.72 5.54
C GLN A 54 13.50 -1.43 6.30
N ALA A 55 13.42 -1.26 7.62
CA ALA A 55 12.39 -1.89 8.45
C ALA A 55 10.98 -1.38 8.10
N LEU A 56 10.84 -0.12 7.66
CA LEU A 56 9.59 0.43 7.18
C LEU A 56 9.25 -0.11 5.79
N GLN A 57 10.24 -0.16 4.88
CA GLN A 57 10.06 -0.76 3.54
C GLN A 57 9.55 -2.20 3.64
N ASP A 58 10.11 -3.01 4.54
CA ASP A 58 9.71 -4.41 4.73
C ASP A 58 8.23 -4.52 5.11
N LYS A 59 7.75 -3.66 6.01
CA LYS A 59 6.34 -3.60 6.42
C LYS A 59 5.44 -3.17 5.27
N ILE A 60 5.87 -2.20 4.45
CA ILE A 60 5.12 -1.74 3.27
C ILE A 60 5.00 -2.87 2.24
N LEU A 61 6.11 -3.52 1.88
CA LEU A 61 6.13 -4.60 0.90
C LEU A 61 5.27 -5.79 1.36
N PHE A 62 5.28 -6.09 2.66
CA PHE A 62 4.39 -7.09 3.25
C PHE A 62 2.91 -6.72 3.07
N LEU A 63 2.51 -5.47 3.35
CA LEU A 63 1.14 -5.00 3.15
C LEU A 63 0.70 -5.08 1.69
N ILE A 64 1.57 -4.68 0.76
CA ILE A 64 1.29 -4.72 -0.69
C ILE A 64 1.12 -6.16 -1.16
N THR A 65 1.96 -7.08 -0.67
CA THR A 65 1.85 -8.50 -0.99
C THR A 65 0.48 -9.04 -0.57
N ARG A 66 0.05 -8.73 0.67
CA ARG A 66 -1.28 -9.12 1.16
C ARG A 66 -2.42 -8.48 0.36
N PHE A 67 -2.30 -7.19 0.01
CA PHE A 67 -3.23 -6.49 -0.87
C PHE A 67 -3.40 -7.22 -2.22
N LYS A 68 -2.29 -7.61 -2.86
CA LYS A 68 -2.31 -8.31 -4.17
C LYS A 68 -2.92 -9.71 -4.07
N LEU A 69 -2.83 -10.36 -2.91
CA LEU A 69 -3.46 -11.64 -2.62
C LEU A 69 -4.94 -11.51 -2.23
N GLY A 70 -5.47 -10.29 -2.12
CA GLY A 70 -6.84 -10.04 -1.65
C GLY A 70 -7.03 -10.30 -0.14
N ASP A 71 -5.93 -10.42 0.61
CA ASP A 71 -5.93 -10.69 2.04
C ASP A 71 -5.87 -9.38 2.82
N PHE A 72 -7.05 -8.88 3.19
CA PHE A 72 -7.16 -7.61 3.89
C PHE A 72 -7.16 -7.73 5.41
N GLY A 73 -7.05 -8.94 5.98
CA GLY A 73 -6.97 -9.20 7.43
C GLY A 73 -7.86 -8.28 8.25
#